data_AF-A0AA94EYR1-F1
#
_entry.id   AF-A0AA94EYR1-F1
#
_cell.length_a   1.000
_cell.length_b   1.000
_cell.length_c   1.000
_cell.angle_alpha   90.00
_cell.angle_beta   90.00
_cell.angle_gamma   90.00
#
_symmetry.space_group_name_H-M   'P 1'
#
loop_
_entity.id
_entity.type
_entity.pdbx_description
1 polymer ?
#
loop_
_entity_poly.entity_id
_entity_poly.type
_entity_poly.pdbx_seq_one_letter_code
_entity_poly.pdbx_strand_id
1 'polypeptide(L)'
;MINKVVQFILLSLIFSNCGSKKPDINDEYREYQIARGENPKDKRPFKHFEDFLTYKDSIKKQNLINNQTLKVNKVYVHYRTPNSVEFSVYSDEERFCLSSYDLDMDGKILSLPDENGIVKVIKPIIVKYFGDFEITNNIIKTRRHSRSPFNEWYDYVEGKISNDTIYLSKKYWGKAKNNYKFKKYWLAKTRKTNYKKIYQPTLKAEKFENSYGLTCFRVTGEFLVK
;
A
#
# COMPACT_ATOMS: atom_id res chain seq x y z
N MET A 1 25.88 19.78 47.71
CA MET A 1 24.65 20.07 46.94
C MET A 1 25.03 20.17 45.47
N ILE A 2 24.74 19.12 44.68
CA ILE A 2 24.90 19.19 43.23
C ILE A 2 23.87 20.20 42.72
N ASN A 3 24.36 21.24 42.04
CA ASN A 3 23.56 22.38 41.59
C ASN A 3 22.44 21.88 40.66
N LYS A 4 21.18 22.25 40.91
CA LYS A 4 20.01 21.83 40.10
C LYS A 4 20.19 22.12 38.60
N VAL A 5 21.03 23.11 38.27
CA VAL A 5 21.43 23.46 36.90
C VAL A 5 22.29 22.36 36.24
N VAL A 6 23.23 21.75 36.97
CA VAL A 6 24.10 20.68 36.46
C VAL A 6 23.29 19.41 36.21
N GLN A 7 22.29 19.14 37.04
CA GLN A 7 21.38 18.00 36.86
C GLN A 7 20.49 18.17 35.63
N PHE A 8 20.04 19.40 35.33
CA PHE A 8 19.28 19.72 34.12
C PHE A 8 20.11 19.63 32.84
N ILE A 9 21.41 20.00 32.89
CA ILE A 9 22.34 19.88 31.75
C ILE A 9 22.70 18.42 31.48
N LEU A 10 22.85 17.59 32.52
CA LEU A 10 23.06 16.14 32.35
C LEU A 10 21.83 15.44 31.77
N LEU A 11 20.62 15.84 32.18
CA LEU A 11 19.37 15.31 31.65
C LEU A 11 19.12 15.73 30.19
N SER A 12 19.47 16.97 29.81
CA SER A 12 19.33 17.42 28.41
C SER A 12 20.32 16.74 27.46
N LEU A 13 21.51 16.35 27.93
CA LEU A 13 22.47 15.57 27.14
C LEU A 13 22.01 14.12 26.86
N ILE A 14 21.19 13.52 27.75
CA ILE A 14 20.61 12.18 27.53
C ILE A 14 19.49 12.20 26.48
N PHE A 15 18.74 13.31 26.36
CA PHE A 15 17.71 13.48 25.32
C PHE A 15 18.25 13.98 23.97
N SER A 16 19.52 14.39 23.91
CA SER A 16 20.13 14.94 22.68
C SER A 16 20.77 13.89 21.77
N ASN A 17 20.92 12.63 22.21
CA ASN A 17 21.59 11.60 21.41
C ASN A 17 20.68 10.49 20.87
N CYS A 18 19.36 10.68 20.91
CA CYS A 18 18.42 9.81 20.21
C CYS A 18 18.26 10.23 18.74
N GLY A 19 19.39 10.45 18.06
CA GLY A 19 19.44 10.43 16.61
C GLY A 19 19.46 8.97 16.18
N SER A 20 18.30 8.31 16.13
CA SER A 20 18.20 6.98 15.54
C SER A 20 18.63 7.09 14.07
N LYS A 21 19.91 6.79 13.80
CA LYS A 21 20.36 6.52 12.44
C LYS A 21 19.44 5.43 11.92
N LYS A 22 18.82 5.69 10.77
CA LYS A 22 18.06 4.64 10.10
C LYS A 22 19.02 3.47 9.87
N PRO A 23 18.62 2.23 10.20
CA PRO A 23 19.47 1.08 9.99
C PRO A 23 19.92 1.06 8.53
N ASP A 24 21.23 0.95 8.33
CA ASP A 24 21.81 0.77 7.01
C ASP A 24 21.55 -0.67 6.54
N ILE A 25 21.48 -0.90 5.23
CA ILE A 25 21.30 -2.25 4.68
C ILE A 25 22.41 -3.20 5.12
N ASN A 26 23.61 -2.66 5.37
CA ASN A 26 24.73 -3.41 5.92
C ASN A 26 24.51 -3.82 7.39
N ASP A 27 23.83 -2.98 8.18
CA ASP A 27 23.48 -3.31 9.56
C ASP A 27 22.41 -4.40 9.60
N GLU A 28 21.38 -4.29 8.76
CA GLU A 28 20.33 -5.32 8.65
C GLU A 28 20.88 -6.66 8.14
N TYR A 29 21.80 -6.63 7.17
CA TYR A 29 22.44 -7.84 6.67
C TYR A 29 23.32 -8.50 7.74
N ARG A 30 24.04 -7.70 8.54
CA ARG A 30 24.80 -8.19 9.69
C ARG A 30 23.89 -8.86 10.72
N GLU A 31 22.74 -8.25 11.03
CA GLU A 31 21.75 -8.84 11.95
C GLU A 31 21.18 -10.15 11.41
N TYR A 32 20.91 -10.23 10.10
CA TYR A 32 20.50 -11.48 9.44
C TYR A 32 21.54 -12.60 9.60
N GLN A 33 22.82 -12.29 9.39
CA GLN A 33 23.92 -13.25 9.58
C GLN A 33 23.97 -13.74 11.04
N ILE A 34 23.91 -12.82 12.01
CA ILE A 34 23.90 -13.17 13.44
C ILE A 34 22.70 -14.06 13.79
N ALA A 35 21.51 -13.73 13.28
CA ALA A 35 20.29 -14.51 13.53
C ALA A 35 20.38 -15.95 12.99
N ARG A 36 21.25 -16.20 12.00
CA ARG A 36 21.56 -17.53 11.45
C ARG A 36 22.74 -18.22 12.14
N GLY A 37 23.33 -17.61 13.16
CA GLY A 37 24.52 -18.13 13.84
C GLY A 37 25.82 -17.97 13.04
N GLU A 38 25.83 -17.06 12.07
CA GLU A 38 26.97 -16.83 11.19
C GLU A 38 27.84 -15.67 11.68
N ASN A 39 29.14 -15.71 11.39
CA ASN A 39 30.06 -14.62 11.68
C ASN A 39 30.00 -13.56 10.57
N PRO A 40 29.58 -12.31 10.86
CA PRO A 40 29.47 -11.26 9.84
C PRO A 40 30.79 -10.84 9.18
N LYS A 41 31.93 -11.18 9.79
CA LYS A 41 33.26 -10.88 9.23
C LYS A 41 33.66 -11.84 8.11
N ASP A 42 32.98 -12.97 7.98
CA ASP A 42 33.30 -13.96 6.96
C ASP A 42 32.89 -13.46 5.57
N LYS A 43 33.80 -13.62 4.59
CA LYS A 43 33.49 -13.26 3.20
C LYS A 43 32.47 -14.26 2.65
N ARG A 44 31.32 -13.75 2.22
CA ARG A 44 30.23 -14.53 1.61
C ARG A 44 30.11 -14.24 0.11
N PRO A 45 29.64 -15.20 -0.69
CA PRO A 45 29.31 -14.95 -2.10
C PRO A 45 28.12 -13.99 -2.22
N PHE A 46 28.01 -13.32 -3.35
CA PHE A 46 26.89 -12.40 -3.63
C PHE A 46 25.51 -13.05 -3.47
N LYS A 47 25.37 -14.34 -3.83
CA LYS A 47 24.15 -15.13 -3.64
C LYS A 47 23.62 -15.10 -2.19
N HIS A 48 24.51 -15.08 -1.20
CA HIS A 48 24.09 -15.00 0.21
C HIS A 48 23.42 -13.67 0.54
N PHE A 49 23.85 -12.59 -0.12
CA PHE A 49 23.19 -11.29 0.00
C PHE A 49 21.83 -11.30 -0.72
N GLU A 50 21.69 -11.97 -1.86
CA GLU A 50 20.39 -12.18 -2.53
C GLU A 50 19.40 -12.97 -1.66
N ASP A 51 19.88 -14.00 -0.95
CA ASP A 51 19.09 -14.77 0.01
C ASP A 51 18.57 -13.89 1.16
N PHE A 52 19.41 -12.96 1.65
CA PHE A 52 19.00 -11.95 2.63
C PHE A 52 17.89 -11.03 2.09
N LEU A 53 18.02 -10.53 0.85
CA LEU A 53 17.00 -9.68 0.25
C LEU A 53 15.66 -10.42 0.13
N THR A 54 15.69 -11.68 -0.30
CA THR A 54 14.52 -12.55 -0.39
C THR A 54 13.88 -12.78 0.98
N TYR A 55 14.70 -13.04 2.00
CA TYR A 55 14.24 -13.19 3.38
C TYR A 55 13.59 -11.90 3.89
N LYS A 56 14.22 -10.74 3.68
CA LYS A 56 13.70 -9.44 4.08
C LYS A 56 12.34 -9.14 3.44
N ASP A 57 12.19 -9.41 2.15
CA ASP A 57 10.91 -9.22 1.46
C ASP A 57 9.84 -10.21 1.94
N SER A 58 10.23 -11.44 2.30
CA SER A 58 9.31 -12.40 2.93
C SER A 58 8.77 -11.90 4.27
N ILE A 59 9.60 -11.27 5.11
CA ILE A 59 9.15 -10.68 6.38
C ILE A 59 8.18 -9.53 6.13
N LYS A 60 8.51 -8.62 5.20
CA LYS A 60 7.61 -7.50 4.86
C LYS A 60 6.25 -8.01 4.40
N LYS A 61 6.25 -9.01 3.51
CA LYS A 61 5.05 -9.66 3.01
C LYS A 61 4.20 -10.25 4.15
N GLN A 62 4.81 -10.97 5.09
CA GLN A 62 4.12 -11.51 6.26
C GLN A 62 3.56 -10.41 7.18
N ASN A 63 4.34 -9.36 7.45
CA ASN A 63 3.87 -8.22 8.25
C ASN A 63 2.67 -7.52 7.62
N LEU A 64 2.65 -7.42 6.29
CA LEU A 64 1.54 -6.84 5.55
C LEU A 64 0.30 -7.75 5.58
N ILE A 65 0.46 -9.06 5.34
CA ILE A 65 -0.63 -10.05 5.42
C ILE A 65 -1.25 -10.07 6.82
N ASN A 66 -0.42 -9.97 7.86
CA ASN A 66 -0.86 -9.97 9.26
C ASN A 66 -1.36 -8.59 9.74
N ASN A 67 -1.40 -7.58 8.87
CA ASN A 67 -1.93 -6.27 9.23
C ASN A 67 -3.41 -6.37 9.63
N GLN A 68 -3.74 -5.97 10.85
CA GLN A 68 -5.10 -6.10 11.37
C GLN A 68 -6.12 -5.17 10.68
N THR A 69 -5.64 -4.08 10.06
CA THR A 69 -6.51 -3.03 9.49
C THR A 69 -6.79 -3.23 8.00
N LEU A 70 -5.77 -3.57 7.20
CA LEU A 70 -5.91 -3.78 5.76
C LEU A 70 -6.14 -5.26 5.45
N LYS A 71 -7.19 -5.57 4.69
CA LYS A 71 -7.46 -6.91 4.17
C LYS A 71 -6.68 -7.10 2.87
N VAL A 72 -5.46 -7.63 2.99
CA VAL A 72 -4.54 -7.86 1.86
C VAL A 72 -5.10 -8.93 0.92
N ASN A 73 -4.86 -8.76 -0.39
CA ASN A 73 -5.39 -9.62 -1.47
C ASN A 73 -6.92 -9.79 -1.42
N LYS A 74 -7.63 -8.81 -0.84
CA LYS A 74 -9.10 -8.75 -0.82
C LYS A 74 -9.60 -7.57 -1.64
N VAL A 75 -10.88 -7.66 -2.02
CA VAL A 75 -11.51 -6.68 -2.90
C VAL A 75 -12.18 -5.59 -2.08
N TYR A 76 -11.85 -4.35 -2.42
CA TYR A 76 -12.53 -3.16 -1.96
C TYR A 76 -13.31 -2.53 -3.11
N VAL A 77 -14.50 -2.03 -2.81
CA VAL A 77 -15.40 -1.38 -3.77
C VAL A 77 -15.59 0.09 -3.41
N HIS A 78 -15.51 0.96 -4.41
CA HIS A 78 -15.80 2.39 -4.31
C HIS A 78 -16.78 2.83 -5.40
N TYR A 79 -17.91 3.41 -5.00
CA TYR A 79 -18.83 4.03 -5.95
C TYR A 79 -18.29 5.40 -6.37
N ARG A 80 -17.90 5.51 -7.65
CA ARG A 80 -17.41 6.75 -8.27
C ARG A 80 -18.57 7.68 -8.59
N THR A 81 -19.67 7.11 -9.03
CA THR A 81 -20.99 7.73 -9.25
C THR A 81 -22.05 6.70 -8.83
N PRO A 82 -23.36 7.06 -8.80
CA PRO A 82 -24.42 6.08 -8.56
C PRO A 82 -24.41 4.90 -9.54
N ASN A 83 -23.90 5.10 -10.76
CA ASN A 83 -23.87 4.09 -11.82
C ASN A 83 -22.46 3.59 -12.15
N SER A 84 -21.43 3.93 -11.37
CA SER A 84 -20.05 3.55 -11.70
C SER A 84 -19.31 3.08 -10.46
N VAL A 85 -18.75 1.88 -10.56
CA VAL A 85 -18.10 1.17 -9.46
C VAL A 85 -16.62 0.94 -9.77
N GLU A 86 -15.78 1.16 -8.77
CA GLU A 86 -14.35 0.89 -8.82
C GLU A 86 -14.02 -0.29 -7.90
N PHE A 87 -13.33 -1.28 -8.47
CA PHE A 87 -12.78 -2.42 -7.75
C PHE A 87 -11.30 -2.17 -7.50
N SER A 88 -10.85 -2.36 -6.27
CA SER A 88 -9.46 -2.21 -5.86
C SER A 88 -8.98 -3.42 -5.06
N VAL A 89 -7.75 -3.87 -5.32
CA VAL A 89 -7.08 -4.91 -4.53
C VAL A 89 -5.71 -4.41 -4.10
N TYR A 90 -5.40 -4.53 -2.81
CA TYR A 90 -4.11 -4.19 -2.24
C TYR A 90 -3.32 -5.48 -2.03
N SER A 91 -2.25 -5.66 -2.79
CA SER A 91 -1.47 -6.89 -2.81
C SER A 91 -0.53 -7.02 -1.62
N ASP A 92 -0.05 -8.23 -1.42
CA ASP A 92 1.00 -8.62 -0.48
C ASP A 92 2.41 -8.17 -0.89
N GLU A 93 2.54 -7.45 -2.02
CA GLU A 93 3.78 -6.90 -2.57
C GLU A 93 3.74 -5.36 -2.63
N GLU A 94 2.91 -4.73 -1.78
CA GLU A 94 2.77 -3.27 -1.71
C GLU A 94 2.31 -2.62 -3.03
N ARG A 95 1.77 -3.41 -3.97
CA ARG A 95 1.12 -2.93 -5.20
C ARG A 95 -0.38 -2.87 -5.00
N PHE A 96 -1.05 -1.87 -5.56
CA PHE A 96 -2.50 -1.89 -5.64
C PHE A 96 -2.99 -1.88 -7.09
N CYS A 97 -4.00 -2.70 -7.32
CA CYS A 97 -4.63 -2.91 -8.61
C CYS A 97 -6.02 -2.26 -8.61
N LEU A 98 -6.44 -1.78 -9.76
CA LEU A 98 -7.69 -1.03 -9.91
C LEU A 98 -8.35 -1.32 -11.26
N SER A 99 -9.68 -1.36 -11.28
CA SER A 99 -10.49 -1.24 -12.50
C SER A 99 -11.82 -0.58 -12.16
N SER A 100 -12.47 0.01 -13.15
CA SER A 100 -13.80 0.61 -12.99
C SER A 100 -14.76 0.11 -14.06
N TYR A 101 -16.02 -0.05 -13.70
CA TYR A 101 -17.10 -0.50 -14.57
C TYR A 101 -18.36 0.30 -14.27
N ASP A 102 -19.20 0.47 -15.29
CA ASP A 102 -20.50 1.08 -15.11
C ASP A 102 -21.55 -0.03 -14.81
N LEU A 103 -22.44 0.26 -13.86
CA LEU A 103 -23.45 -0.67 -13.34
C LEU A 103 -24.69 -0.76 -14.25
N ASP A 104 -24.89 0.24 -15.11
CA ASP A 104 -25.97 0.31 -16.10
C ASP A 104 -25.58 -0.31 -17.46
N MET A 105 -24.43 -0.98 -17.52
CA MET A 105 -24.10 -1.83 -18.68
C MET A 105 -25.12 -2.96 -18.81
N ASP A 106 -25.28 -3.44 -20.04
CA ASP A 106 -26.24 -4.44 -20.55
C ASP A 106 -26.27 -5.83 -19.86
N GLY A 107 -25.85 -5.94 -18.60
CA GLY A 107 -25.87 -7.17 -17.84
C GLY A 107 -24.77 -8.16 -18.24
N LYS A 108 -23.78 -7.76 -19.04
CA LYS A 108 -22.78 -8.71 -19.59
C LYS A 108 -21.60 -8.98 -18.67
N ILE A 109 -21.20 -8.02 -17.85
CA ILE A 109 -20.03 -8.12 -16.95
C ILE A 109 -20.49 -8.16 -15.50
N LEU A 110 -21.39 -7.25 -15.15
CA LEU A 110 -22.07 -7.17 -13.88
C LEU A 110 -23.56 -7.40 -14.13
N SER A 111 -24.26 -8.09 -13.23
CA SER A 111 -25.72 -8.12 -13.27
C SER A 111 -26.27 -6.74 -12.93
N LEU A 112 -27.50 -6.47 -13.35
CA LEU A 112 -28.26 -5.41 -12.72
C LEU A 112 -28.45 -5.75 -11.22
N PRO A 113 -28.53 -4.74 -10.34
CA PRO A 113 -28.85 -4.96 -8.93
C PRO A 113 -30.20 -5.66 -8.79
N ASP A 114 -30.28 -6.68 -7.92
CA ASP A 114 -31.55 -7.30 -7.56
C ASP A 114 -32.35 -6.44 -6.55
N GLU A 115 -33.51 -6.95 -6.11
CA GLU A 115 -34.38 -6.27 -5.14
C GLU A 115 -33.68 -5.96 -3.80
N ASN A 116 -32.62 -6.70 -3.47
CA ASN A 116 -31.81 -6.50 -2.27
C ASN A 116 -30.55 -5.66 -2.54
N GLY A 117 -30.38 -5.14 -3.76
CA GLY A 117 -29.21 -4.37 -4.18
C GLY A 117 -27.97 -5.22 -4.41
N ILE A 118 -28.07 -6.55 -4.56
CA ILE A 118 -26.93 -7.42 -4.82
C ILE A 118 -26.59 -7.40 -6.31
N VAL A 119 -25.31 -7.19 -6.62
CA VAL A 119 -24.75 -7.26 -7.97
C VAL A 119 -23.80 -8.43 -8.08
N LYS A 120 -24.02 -9.28 -9.09
CA LYS A 120 -23.20 -10.46 -9.40
C LYS A 120 -22.17 -10.13 -10.47
N VAL A 121 -20.95 -10.62 -10.29
CA VAL A 121 -19.89 -10.57 -11.29
C VAL A 121 -20.10 -11.73 -12.27
N ILE A 122 -20.75 -11.45 -13.41
CA ILE A 122 -21.10 -12.42 -14.46
C ILE A 122 -19.85 -12.83 -15.24
N LYS A 123 -18.97 -11.87 -15.55
CA LYS A 123 -17.66 -12.13 -16.13
C LYS A 123 -16.56 -11.66 -15.19
N PRO A 124 -15.51 -12.46 -14.98
CA PRO A 124 -14.45 -12.09 -14.06
C PRO A 124 -13.86 -10.72 -14.39
N ILE A 125 -13.81 -9.86 -13.38
CA ILE A 125 -13.28 -8.50 -13.50
C ILE A 125 -11.76 -8.56 -13.37
N ILE A 126 -11.05 -7.98 -14.33
CA ILE A 126 -9.60 -7.88 -14.26
C ILE A 126 -9.21 -6.53 -13.69
N VAL A 127 -8.74 -6.52 -12.44
CA VAL A 127 -8.08 -5.35 -11.85
C VAL A 127 -6.59 -5.42 -12.15
N LYS A 128 -6.05 -4.34 -12.71
CA LYS A 128 -4.66 -4.28 -13.17
C LYS A 128 -3.84 -3.37 -12.27
N TYR A 129 -2.53 -3.60 -12.23
CA TYR A 129 -1.58 -2.71 -11.57
C TYR A 129 -1.87 -1.23 -11.88
N PHE A 130 -2.00 -0.43 -10.82
CA PHE A 130 -2.28 1.00 -10.91
C PHE A 130 -1.25 1.85 -10.17
N GLY A 131 -0.64 1.30 -9.12
CA GLY A 131 0.39 1.97 -8.34
C GLY A 131 0.85 1.13 -7.17
N ASP A 132 1.59 1.75 -6.27
CA ASP A 132 2.07 1.16 -5.02
C ASP A 132 1.51 1.88 -3.80
N PHE A 133 1.65 1.27 -2.63
CA PHE A 133 1.17 1.83 -1.38
C PHE A 133 2.10 1.51 -0.22
N GLU A 134 2.01 2.34 0.81
CA GLU A 134 2.64 2.11 2.11
C GLU A 134 1.55 2.16 3.17
N ILE A 135 1.65 1.29 4.15
CA ILE A 135 0.79 1.28 5.33
C ILE A 135 1.63 1.44 6.60
N THR A 136 1.19 2.33 7.48
CA THR A 136 1.76 2.48 8.82
C THR A 136 0.61 2.59 9.80
N ASN A 137 0.48 1.61 10.70
CA ASN A 137 -0.68 1.43 11.55
C ASN A 137 -1.97 1.35 10.70
N ASN A 138 -2.88 2.31 10.89
CA ASN A 138 -4.12 2.44 10.11
C ASN A 138 -4.05 3.54 9.03
N ILE A 139 -2.88 4.13 8.78
CA ILE A 139 -2.68 5.16 7.75
C ILE A 139 -2.21 4.47 6.49
N ILE A 140 -2.91 4.71 5.38
CA ILE A 140 -2.51 4.22 4.06
C ILE A 140 -2.17 5.39 3.15
N LYS A 141 -1.07 5.25 2.42
CA LYS A 141 -0.67 6.17 1.37
C LYS A 141 -0.52 5.37 0.08
N THR A 142 -1.19 5.82 -0.96
CA THR A 142 -1.07 5.25 -2.30
C THR A 142 -0.31 6.23 -3.18
N ARG A 143 0.41 5.70 -4.15
CA ARG A 143 1.17 6.45 -5.13
C ARG A 143 0.94 5.86 -6.51
N ARG A 144 0.65 6.72 -7.47
CA ARG A 144 0.56 6.37 -8.89
C ARG A 144 1.49 7.26 -9.70
N HIS A 145 2.22 6.66 -10.62
CA HIS A 145 2.96 7.40 -11.63
C HIS A 145 1.99 7.98 -12.68
N SER A 146 2.13 9.26 -12.94
CA SER A 146 1.32 10.01 -13.89
C SER A 146 2.24 10.77 -14.83
N ARG A 147 1.89 10.77 -16.12
CA ARG A 147 2.62 11.49 -17.15
C ARG A 147 1.68 12.19 -18.10
N SER A 148 2.11 13.35 -18.57
CA SER A 148 1.61 14.01 -19.77
C SER A 148 2.74 14.09 -20.79
N PRO A 149 2.47 14.51 -22.05
CA PRO A 149 3.54 14.75 -23.02
C PRO A 149 4.61 15.75 -22.54
N PHE A 150 4.30 16.57 -21.53
CA PHE A 150 5.17 17.67 -21.07
C PHE A 150 5.79 17.45 -19.69
N ASN A 151 5.23 16.56 -18.87
CA ASN A 151 5.68 16.40 -17.49
C ASN A 151 5.36 15.02 -16.91
N GLU A 152 6.17 14.58 -15.95
CA GLU A 152 5.94 13.37 -15.16
C GLU A 152 5.89 13.72 -13.68
N TRP A 153 4.95 13.10 -12.96
CA TRP A 153 4.78 13.31 -11.53
C TRP A 153 4.19 12.06 -10.87
N TYR A 154 4.20 12.08 -9.54
CA TYR A 154 3.52 11.06 -8.74
C TYR A 154 2.31 11.68 -8.05
N ASP A 155 1.14 11.09 -8.29
CA ASP A 155 -0.08 11.38 -7.56
C ASP A 155 -0.12 10.55 -6.28
N TYR A 156 -0.20 11.23 -5.14
CA TYR A 156 -0.36 10.60 -3.84
C TYR A 156 -1.77 10.77 -3.33
N VAL A 157 -2.34 9.70 -2.81
CA VAL A 157 -3.61 9.73 -2.09
C VAL A 157 -3.44 9.06 -0.74
N GLU A 158 -3.78 9.78 0.32
CA GLU A 158 -3.58 9.38 1.71
C GLU A 158 -4.92 9.33 2.45
N GLY A 159 -5.03 8.37 3.36
CA GLY A 159 -6.21 8.14 4.15
C GLY A 159 -5.99 7.34 5.41
N LYS A 160 -7.11 6.95 6.03
CA LYS A 160 -7.14 6.05 7.17
C LYS A 160 -7.99 4.83 6.86
N ILE A 161 -7.67 3.72 7.50
CA ILE A 161 -8.44 2.47 7.46
C ILE A 161 -9.17 2.32 8.78
N SER A 162 -10.47 2.05 8.72
CA SER A 162 -11.32 1.80 9.89
C SER A 162 -12.54 1.01 9.46
N ASN A 163 -12.94 0.01 10.28
CA ASN A 163 -14.14 -0.80 10.07
C ASN A 163 -14.24 -1.34 8.64
N ASP A 164 -13.18 -2.04 8.21
CA ASP A 164 -13.03 -2.63 6.88
C ASP A 164 -13.22 -1.65 5.71
N THR A 165 -13.05 -0.35 5.98
CA THR A 165 -13.21 0.72 5.01
C THR A 165 -11.95 1.58 4.95
N ILE A 166 -11.53 1.90 3.72
CA ILE A 166 -10.43 2.83 3.45
C ILE A 166 -11.03 4.19 3.10
N TYR A 167 -10.70 5.20 3.91
CA TYR A 167 -11.13 6.60 3.76
C TYR A 167 -9.98 7.44 3.24
N LEU A 168 -9.91 7.63 1.94
CA LEU A 168 -8.88 8.45 1.28
C LEU A 168 -9.34 9.91 1.21
N SER A 169 -8.72 10.74 2.05
CA SER A 169 -9.19 12.11 2.33
C SER A 169 -8.30 13.21 1.76
N LYS A 170 -7.07 12.87 1.38
CA LYS A 170 -6.07 13.84 0.92
C LYS A 170 -5.45 13.37 -0.39
N LYS A 171 -5.37 14.27 -1.36
CA LYS A 171 -4.61 14.10 -2.59
C LYS A 171 -3.57 15.20 -2.74
N TYR A 172 -2.36 14.85 -3.14
CA TYR A 172 -1.27 15.81 -3.40
C TYR A 172 -0.26 15.25 -4.39
N TRP A 173 0.53 16.13 -5.01
CA TRP A 173 1.68 15.73 -5.80
C TRP A 173 2.90 15.47 -4.90
N GLY A 174 3.67 14.44 -5.22
CA GLY A 174 4.96 14.20 -4.58
C GLY A 174 6.14 14.42 -5.51
N LYS A 175 7.34 14.25 -4.96
CA LYS A 175 8.60 14.45 -5.70
C LYS A 175 8.75 13.35 -6.78
N ALA A 176 8.90 13.77 -8.04
CA ALA A 176 9.22 12.87 -9.15
C ALA A 176 10.72 12.54 -9.26
N LYS A 177 11.59 13.50 -8.93
CA LYS A 177 13.03 13.37 -9.12
C LYS A 177 13.72 12.77 -7.87
N ASN A 178 14.41 11.66 -8.08
CA ASN A 178 15.46 11.07 -7.23
C ASN A 178 15.06 10.65 -5.80
N ASN A 179 13.77 10.51 -5.47
CA ASN A 179 13.34 9.95 -4.18
C ASN A 179 12.02 9.18 -4.33
N TYR A 180 12.10 7.86 -4.39
CA TYR A 180 10.96 6.92 -4.35
C TYR A 180 10.23 6.87 -3.00
N LYS A 181 10.29 7.93 -2.18
CA LYS A 181 9.72 7.98 -0.84
C LYS A 181 8.30 8.55 -0.90
N PHE A 182 7.39 8.05 -0.07
CA PHE A 182 6.05 8.61 0.13
C PHE A 182 6.10 9.99 0.81
N LYS A 183 6.60 10.99 0.09
CA LYS A 183 6.83 12.35 0.57
C LYS A 183 6.21 13.38 -0.38
N LYS A 184 5.33 14.19 0.20
CA LYS A 184 4.71 15.34 -0.45
C LYS A 184 5.75 16.30 -1.04
N TYR A 185 5.48 16.82 -2.23
CA TYR A 185 6.27 17.91 -2.80
C TYR A 185 6.00 19.20 -2.02
N TRP A 186 7.06 19.90 -1.61
CA TRP A 186 6.95 20.97 -0.61
C TRP A 186 5.97 22.10 -1.00
N LEU A 187 5.90 22.48 -2.28
CA LEU A 187 4.93 23.45 -2.81
C LEU A 187 3.58 22.86 -3.26
N ALA A 188 3.40 21.53 -3.20
CA ALA A 188 2.15 20.94 -3.67
C ALA A 188 0.99 21.33 -2.75
N LYS A 189 -0.10 21.80 -3.34
CA LYS A 189 -1.36 21.99 -2.61
C LYS A 189 -1.95 20.62 -2.24
N THR A 190 -2.40 20.49 -1.01
CA THR A 190 -3.20 19.33 -0.60
C THR A 190 -4.65 19.60 -0.96
N ARG A 191 -5.27 18.68 -1.69
CA ARG A 191 -6.70 18.72 -2.04
C ARG A 191 -7.44 17.72 -1.18
N LYS A 192 -8.65 18.07 -0.75
CA LYS A 192 -9.55 17.13 -0.07
C LYS A 192 -10.17 16.18 -1.11
N THR A 193 -10.29 14.92 -0.73
CA THR A 193 -11.00 13.87 -1.47
C THR A 193 -11.96 13.16 -0.52
N ASN A 194 -12.95 12.45 -1.05
CA ASN A 194 -13.91 11.70 -0.25
C ASN A 194 -14.03 10.25 -0.75
N TYR A 195 -12.92 9.63 -1.16
CA TYR A 195 -13.01 8.25 -1.66
C TYR A 195 -13.17 7.29 -0.47
N LYS A 196 -14.24 6.52 -0.53
CA LYS A 196 -14.57 5.48 0.45
C LYS A 196 -14.53 4.14 -0.25
N LYS A 197 -13.52 3.32 0.07
CA LYS A 197 -13.38 1.96 -0.46
C LYS A 197 -13.78 0.96 0.62
N ILE A 198 -14.81 0.18 0.38
CA ILE A 198 -15.42 -0.72 1.35
C ILE A 198 -15.03 -2.14 1.00
N TYR A 199 -14.48 -2.89 1.94
CA TYR A 199 -14.21 -4.31 1.76
C TYR A 199 -15.50 -5.08 1.48
N GLN A 200 -15.47 -5.96 0.48
CA GLN A 200 -16.59 -6.84 0.13
C GLN A 200 -16.18 -8.30 0.38
N PRO A 201 -16.67 -8.93 1.47
CA PRO A 201 -16.24 -10.27 1.86
C PRO A 201 -16.68 -11.38 0.89
N THR A 202 -17.76 -11.14 0.14
CA THR A 202 -18.32 -12.05 -0.86
C THR A 202 -17.58 -11.99 -2.20
N LEU A 203 -16.74 -10.97 -2.42
CA LEU A 203 -15.86 -10.89 -3.58
C LEU A 203 -14.55 -11.63 -3.32
N LYS A 204 -14.14 -12.44 -4.29
CA LYS A 204 -12.88 -13.18 -4.30
C LYS A 204 -11.91 -12.53 -5.27
N ALA A 205 -10.64 -12.48 -4.91
CA ALA A 205 -9.55 -12.02 -5.77
C ALA A 205 -8.53 -13.14 -5.94
N GLU A 206 -8.25 -13.51 -7.19
CA GLU A 206 -7.22 -14.48 -7.56
C GLU A 206 -6.07 -13.72 -8.24
N LYS A 207 -4.87 -13.79 -7.65
CA LYS A 207 -3.68 -13.10 -8.17
C LYS A 207 -3.15 -13.81 -9.41
N PHE A 208 -2.77 -13.05 -10.42
CA PHE A 208 -2.05 -13.56 -11.59
C PHE A 208 -1.14 -12.48 -12.18
N GLU A 209 -0.17 -12.87 -12.99
CA GLU A 209 0.64 -11.94 -13.77
C GLU A 209 0.13 -11.86 -15.20
N ASN A 210 0.07 -10.65 -15.75
CA ASN A 210 -0.23 -10.49 -17.17
C ASN A 210 1.01 -10.74 -18.04
N SER A 211 0.85 -10.65 -19.36
CA SER A 211 1.93 -10.84 -20.35
C SER A 211 3.13 -9.91 -20.19
N TYR A 212 3.02 -8.84 -19.39
CA TYR A 212 4.07 -7.87 -19.10
C TYR A 212 4.71 -8.09 -17.72
N GLY A 213 4.39 -9.19 -17.02
CA GLY A 213 4.84 -9.46 -15.65
C GLY A 213 4.25 -8.51 -14.61
N LEU A 214 3.15 -7.81 -14.92
CA LEU A 214 2.50 -6.92 -13.97
C LEU A 214 1.45 -7.68 -13.16
N THR A 215 1.47 -7.45 -11.85
CA THR A 215 0.47 -7.98 -10.92
C THR A 215 -0.94 -7.55 -11.33
N CYS A 216 -1.83 -8.53 -11.46
CA CYS A 216 -3.25 -8.36 -11.71
C CYS A 216 -4.04 -9.27 -10.77
N PHE A 217 -5.35 -8.99 -10.64
CA PHE A 217 -6.26 -9.91 -9.96
C PHE A 217 -7.51 -10.13 -10.80
N ARG A 218 -7.98 -11.37 -10.77
CA ARG A 218 -9.28 -11.78 -11.28
C ARG A 218 -10.28 -11.72 -10.13
N VAL A 219 -11.27 -10.85 -10.25
CA VAL A 219 -12.32 -10.62 -9.26
C VAL A 219 -13.59 -11.35 -9.68
N THR A 220 -14.17 -12.11 -8.77
CA THR A 220 -15.42 -12.89 -8.96
C THR A 220 -16.28 -12.83 -7.70
N GLY A 221 -17.53 -13.25 -7.80
CA GLY A 221 -18.49 -13.29 -6.69
C GLY A 221 -19.58 -12.25 -6.85
N GLU A 222 -20.07 -11.74 -5.73
CA GLU A 222 -21.14 -10.74 -5.68
C GLU A 222 -20.86 -9.69 -4.61
N PHE A 223 -21.52 -8.55 -4.69
CA PHE A 223 -21.36 -7.46 -3.74
C PHE A 223 -22.64 -6.65 -3.59
N LEU A 224 -22.76 -5.97 -2.45
CA LEU A 224 -23.90 -5.13 -2.15
C LEU A 224 -23.69 -3.71 -2.70
N VAL A 225 -24.69 -3.21 -3.43
CA VAL A 225 -24.86 -1.80 -3.78
C VAL A 225 -25.37 -1.05 -2.56
N LYS A 226 -24.69 0.04 -2.23
CA LYS A 226 -25.05 0.90 -1.09
C LYS A 226 -25.91 2.06 -1.53
#